data_AF-A0A7Z9UQ42-F1
#
_entry.id   AF-A0A7Z9UQ42-F1
#
_cell.length_a   1.000
_cell.length_b   1.000
_cell.length_c   1.000
_cell.angle_alpha   90.00
_cell.angle_beta   90.00
_cell.angle_gamma   90.00
#
_symmetry.space_group_name_H-M   'P 1'
#
loop_
_entity.id
_entity.type
_entity.pdbx_description
1 polymer ?
#
loop_
_entity_poly.entity_id
_entity_poly.type
_entity_poly.pdbx_seq_one_letter_code
_entity_poly.pdbx_strand_id
1 'polypeptide(L)' 'YIDKYGFWGLMVFVMIPLPVTGAYTGSFAAWIFGVKRRKAFLAVSLGVLIAGVIVTTVVLTGSQTFDFLIKHIG' A
#
# COMPACT_ATOMS: atom_id res chain seq x y z
N TYR A 1 6.97 18.65 -15.24
CA TYR A 1 6.14 17.48 -15.65
C TYR A 1 6.32 16.27 -14.71
N ILE A 2 7.56 15.93 -14.31
CA ILE A 2 7.88 14.85 -13.35
C ILE A 2 7.16 14.98 -11.99
N ASP A 3 6.91 16.22 -11.53
CA ASP A 3 6.37 16.57 -10.22
C ASP A 3 4.90 16.18 -9.95
N LYS A 4 4.09 15.88 -11.00
CA LYS A 4 2.66 15.50 -10.86
C LYS A 4 2.48 13.98 -10.94
N TYR A 5 3.15 13.33 -11.89
CA TYR A 5 3.09 11.87 -12.04
C TYR A 5 3.90 11.13 -10.98
N GLY A 6 4.98 11.72 -10.47
CA GLY A 6 5.75 11.14 -9.37
C GLY A 6 4.95 11.04 -8.06
N PHE A 7 4.00 11.95 -7.81
CA PHE A 7 3.13 11.85 -6.63
C PHE A 7 2.12 10.70 -6.75
N TRP A 8 1.34 10.70 -7.84
CA TRP A 8 0.28 9.71 -8.04
C TRP A 8 0.85 8.31 -8.27
N GLY A 9 1.92 8.19 -9.06
CA GLY A 9 2.58 6.91 -9.30
C GLY A 9 3.16 6.31 -8.02
N LEU A 10 3.76 7.15 -7.16
CA LEU A 10 4.27 6.70 -5.88
C LEU A 10 3.15 6.29 -4.93
N MET A 11 2.05 7.04 -4.88
CA MET A 11 0.91 6.71 -4.04
C MET A 11 0.28 5.37 -4.47
N VAL A 12 0.06 5.17 -5.78
CA VAL A 12 -0.50 3.93 -6.31
C VAL A 12 0.44 2.75 -6.08
N PHE A 13 1.75 2.94 -6.28
CA PHE A 13 2.74 1.89 -6.00
C PHE A 13 2.70 1.43 -4.54
N VAL A 14 2.53 2.37 -3.61
CA VAL A 14 2.47 2.07 -2.16
C VAL A 14 1.10 1.56 -1.73
N MET A 15 0.00 1.97 -2.38
CA MET A 15 -1.35 1.58 -1.99
C MET A 15 -1.68 0.11 -2.28
N ILE A 16 -1.05 -0.48 -3.30
CA ILE A 16 -1.26 -1.89 -3.63
C ILE A 16 -0.50 -2.70 -2.58
N PRO A 17 -1.19 -3.52 -1.76
CA PRO A 17 -0.55 -4.29 -0.69
C PRO A 17 0.17 -5.53 -1.28
N LEU A 18 1.25 -5.32 -2.00
CA LEU A 18 2.12 -6.41 -2.48
C LEU A 18 3.21 -6.68 -1.45
N PRO A 19 3.64 -7.95 -1.28
CA PRO A 19 4.91 -8.23 -0.63
C PRO A 19 5.98 -7.49 -1.46
N VAL A 20 6.76 -6.60 -0.83
CA VAL A 20 7.78 -5.70 -1.42
C VAL A 20 7.32 -4.26 -1.69
N THR A 21 6.03 -3.96 -1.87
CA THR A 21 5.56 -2.56 -1.97
C THR A 21 5.27 -1.98 -0.59
N GLY A 22 5.60 -0.70 -0.38
CA GLY A 22 5.35 -0.06 0.91
C GLY A 22 6.13 1.22 1.12
N ALA A 23 6.15 1.72 2.36
CA ALA A 23 6.78 2.99 2.69
C ALA A 23 8.28 3.02 2.38
N TYR A 24 8.99 1.92 2.65
CA TYR A 24 10.43 1.83 2.43
C TYR A 24 10.78 1.86 0.94
N THR A 25 10.19 0.97 0.15
CA THR A 25 10.41 0.90 -1.31
C THR A 25 9.84 2.12 -2.04
N GLY A 26 8.72 2.68 -1.55
CA GLY A 26 8.18 3.94 -2.04
C GLY A 26 9.09 5.14 -1.76
N SER A 27 9.71 5.21 -0.57
CA SER A 27 10.68 6.27 -0.27
C SER A 27 11.95 6.15 -1.12
N PHE A 28 12.39 4.93 -1.40
CA PHE A 28 13.51 4.67 -2.32
C PHE A 28 13.16 5.07 -3.77
N ALA A 29 11.98 4.71 -4.26
CA ALA A 29 11.49 5.13 -5.57
C ALA A 29 11.39 6.67 -5.66
N ALA A 30 10.88 7.34 -4.62
CA ALA A 30 10.81 8.80 -4.58
C ALA A 30 12.20 9.46 -4.71
N TRP A 31 13.23 8.86 -4.12
CA TRP A 31 14.60 9.34 -4.21
C TRP A 31 15.17 9.16 -5.64
N ILE A 32 14.97 7.99 -6.25
CA ILE A 32 15.38 7.72 -7.65
C ILE A 32 14.70 8.69 -8.62
N PHE A 33 13.40 8.91 -8.47
CA PHE A 33 12.62 9.77 -9.35
C PHE A 33 12.71 11.26 -8.99
N GLY A 34 13.52 11.64 -7.99
CA GLY A 34 13.73 13.05 -7.60
C GLY A 34 12.45 13.75 -7.11
N VAL A 35 11.51 13.01 -6.52
CA VAL A 35 10.26 13.57 -6.01
C VAL A 35 10.54 14.44 -4.79
N LYS A 36 9.96 15.64 -4.74
CA LYS A 36 10.10 16.55 -3.59
C LYS A 36 9.70 15.84 -2.29
N ARG A 37 10.55 15.89 -1.27
CA ARG A 37 10.37 15.22 0.04
C ARG A 37 8.96 15.38 0.63
N ARG A 38 8.41 16.60 0.61
CA ARG A 38 7.03 16.87 1.10
C ARG A 38 5.96 16.10 0.33
N LYS A 39 6.06 16.05 -1.00
CA LYS A 39 5.11 15.32 -1.85
C LYS A 39 5.29 13.81 -1.71
N ALA A 40 6.54 13.34 -1.67
CA ALA A 40 6.85 11.94 -1.47
C ALA A 40 6.28 11.43 -0.14
N PHE A 41 6.49 12.18 0.95
CA PHE A 41 5.94 11.86 2.26
C PHE A 41 4.41 11.76 2.25
N LEU A 42 3.73 12.73 1.63
CA LEU A 42 2.26 12.71 1.51
C LEU A 42 1.76 11.53 0.68
N ALA A 43 2.39 11.26 -0.48
CA ALA A 43 2.02 10.14 -1.34
C ALA A 43 2.21 8.78 -0.66
N VAL A 44 3.36 8.59 0.01
CA VAL A 44 3.64 7.36 0.77
C VAL A 44 2.66 7.19 1.92
N SER A 45 2.42 8.24 2.72
CA SER A 45 1.53 8.16 3.87
C SER A 45 0.10 7.81 3.46
N LEU A 46 -0.43 8.46 2.40
CA LEU A 46 -1.75 8.15 1.87
C LEU A 46 -1.82 6.75 1.30
N GLY A 47 -0.80 6.31 0.56
CA GLY A 47 -0.72 4.95 0.03
C GLY A 47 -0.75 3.91 1.15
N VAL A 48 0.04 4.09 2.22
CA VAL A 48 0.08 3.17 3.36
C VAL A 48 -1.25 3.11 4.09
N LEU A 49 -1.91 4.25 4.29
CA LEU A 49 -3.24 4.28 4.93
C LEU A 49 -4.25 3.48 4.11
N ILE A 50 -4.27 3.66 2.79
CA ILE A 50 -5.16 2.92 1.89
C ILE A 50 -4.83 1.42 1.90
N ALA A 51 -3.54 1.07 1.80
CA ALA A 51 -3.08 -0.32 1.86
C ALA A 51 -3.50 -0.98 3.19
N GLY A 52 -3.36 -0.27 4.30
CA GLY A 52 -3.77 -0.76 5.62
C GLY A 52 -5.27 -1.03 5.71
N VAL A 53 -6.12 -0.14 5.16
CA VAL A 53 -7.57 -0.36 5.10
C VAL A 53 -7.89 -1.60 4.25
N ILE A 54 -7.29 -1.72 3.06
CA ILE A 54 -7.51 -2.87 2.16
C ILE A 54 -7.12 -4.18 2.86
N VAL A 55 -5.92 -4.25 3.41
CA VAL A 55 -5.42 -5.45 4.09
C VAL A 55 -6.29 -5.79 5.30
N THR A 56 -6.70 -4.80 6.09
CA THR A 56 -7.56 -5.04 7.26
C THR A 56 -8.90 -5.63 6.83
N THR A 57 -9.56 -5.07 5.81
CA THR A 57 -10.83 -5.60 5.31
C THR A 57 -10.68 -7.02 4.76
N VAL A 58 -9.62 -7.29 4.00
CA VAL A 58 -9.33 -8.63 3.45
C VAL A 58 -9.06 -9.64 4.56
N VAL A 59 -8.28 -9.28 5.57
CA VAL A 59 -7.95 -10.17 6.69
C VAL A 59 -9.18 -10.47 7.53
N LEU A 60 -9.99 -9.46 7.89
CA LEU A 60 -11.19 -9.66 8.72
C LEU A 60 -12.23 -10.56 8.05
N THR A 61 -12.44 -10.39 6.75
CA THR A 61 -13.38 -11.24 5.99
C THR A 61 -12.80 -12.62 5.68
N GLY A 62 -11.50 -12.69 5.39
CA GLY A 62 -10.78 -13.91 5.12
C GLY A 62 -10.69 -14.83 6.33
N SER A 63 -10.40 -14.30 7.52
CA SER A 63 -10.29 -15.09 8.75
C SER A 63 -11.61 -15.73 9.13
N GLN A 64 -12.72 -14.98 9.02
CA GLN A 64 -14.07 -15.51 9.27
C GLN A 64 -14.43 -16.65 8.31
N THR A 65 -14.07 -16.49 7.04
CA THR A 65 -14.31 -17.51 6.00
C THR A 65 -13.44 -18.75 6.24
N PHE A 66 -12.19 -18.55 6.63
CA PHE A 66 -11.25 -19.64 6.93
C PHE A 66 -11.70 -20.45 8.16
N ASP A 67 -12.14 -19.77 9.22
CA ASP A 67 -12.67 -20.42 10.43
C ASP A 67 -13.96 -21.21 10.13
N PHE A 68 -14.84 -20.68 9.27
CA PHE A 68 -16.03 -21.39 8.83
C PHE A 68 -15.69 -22.67 8.04
N LEU A 69 -14.71 -22.59 7.12
CA LEU A 69 -14.24 -23.74 6.36
C LEU A 69 -13.63 -24.82 7.27
N ILE A 70 -12.73 -24.44 8.18
CA ILE A 70 -12.11 -25.39 9.13
C ILE A 70 -13.19 -26.13 9.93
N LYS A 71 -14.20 -25.42 10.44
CA LYS A 71 -15.29 -25.99 11.25
C LYS A 71 -16.24 -26.90 10.47
N HIS A 72 -16.30 -26.78 9.15
CA HIS A 72 -17.18 -27.58 8.31
C HIS A 72 -16.50 -28.83 7.74
N ILE A 73 -15.17 -28.79 7.60
CA ILE A 73 -14.36 -29.88 7.03
C ILE A 73 -13.79 -30.79 8.12
N GLY A 74 -13.54 -30.26 9.34
CA GLY A 74 -13.09 -31.04 10.51
C GLY A 74 -14.24 -31.40 11.43
#